data_AF-M1C4M1-F1
#
_entry.id   AF-M1C4M1-F1
#
_cell.length_a   1.000
_cell.length_b   1.000
_cell.length_c   1.000
_cell.angle_alpha   90.00
_cell.angle_beta   90.00
_cell.angle_gamma   90.00
#
_symmetry.space_group_name_H-M   'P 1'
#
loop_
_entity.id
_entity.type
_entity.pdbx_description
1 polymer ?
#
loop_
_entity_poly.entity_id
_entity_poly.type
_entity_poly.pdbx_seq_one_letter_code
_entity_poly.pdbx_strand_id
1 'polypeptide(L)'
;MGNELSRQGENLRDLQNRNGCNFPGYDYRVQDRKNWMSTLAPERLHANQIVWPEIIILEISREFGQQDPSDFDRYLEAELGEFLIHQDDNVFNKTIAELLPKRIICIWKPRNSPEPRQGGPLWSSCYLKGDWTNTDLPETKFENNMQHLSNQPPVTSRIFFYKVENTVTAQANAINLLFSTLWVEQLNLRIQPFARLFIMECISRGYGD
;
A
#
# COMPACT_ATOMS: atom_id res chain seq x y z
N MET A 1 -15.36 -17.44 21.10
CA MET A 1 -14.75 -16.86 19.87
C MET A 1 -15.77 -16.04 19.06
N GLY A 2 -16.99 -16.54 18.80
CA GLY A 2 -18.03 -15.78 18.06
C GLY A 2 -18.47 -14.44 18.69
N ASN A 3 -18.53 -14.34 20.02
CA ASN A 3 -18.91 -13.09 20.70
C ASN A 3 -17.86 -11.98 20.55
N GLU A 4 -16.57 -12.33 20.59
CA GLU A 4 -15.49 -11.35 20.46
C GLU A 4 -15.40 -10.81 19.02
N LEU A 5 -15.52 -11.69 18.03
CA LEU A 5 -15.57 -11.31 16.61
C LEU A 5 -16.72 -10.35 16.31
N SER A 6 -17.92 -10.65 16.83
CA SER A 6 -19.10 -9.79 16.63
C SER A 6 -18.91 -8.43 17.29
N ARG A 7 -18.41 -8.41 18.53
CA ARG A 7 -18.10 -7.20 19.29
C ARG A 7 -17.12 -6.29 18.55
N GLN A 8 -16.03 -6.83 17.99
CA GLN A 8 -15.06 -6.03 17.23
C GLN A 8 -15.66 -5.42 15.96
N GLY A 9 -16.51 -6.18 15.26
CA GLY A 9 -17.25 -5.66 14.12
C GLY A 9 -18.20 -4.52 14.50
N GLU A 10 -18.86 -4.62 15.65
CA GLU A 10 -19.73 -3.57 16.20
C GLU A 10 -18.93 -2.31 16.57
N ASN A 11 -17.78 -2.45 17.23
CA ASN A 11 -16.93 -1.30 17.59
C ASN A 11 -16.50 -0.49 16.36
N LEU A 12 -16.12 -1.17 15.27
CA LEU A 12 -15.76 -0.50 14.02
C LEU A 12 -16.96 0.17 13.35
N ARG A 13 -18.16 -0.41 13.44
CA ARG A 13 -19.40 0.25 12.96
C ARG A 13 -19.74 1.48 13.78
N ASP A 14 -19.60 1.41 15.09
CA ASP A 14 -19.83 2.54 15.99
C ASP A 14 -18.81 3.65 15.75
N LEU A 15 -17.55 3.30 15.48
CA LEU A 15 -16.54 4.27 15.03
C LEU A 15 -16.92 4.89 13.68
N GLN A 16 -17.35 4.09 12.71
CA GLN A 16 -17.81 4.58 11.41
C GLN A 16 -19.01 5.52 11.52
N ASN A 17 -19.97 5.20 12.37
CA ASN A 17 -21.17 6.02 12.58
C ASN A 17 -20.82 7.36 13.22
N ARG A 18 -19.79 7.39 14.09
CA ARG A 18 -19.32 8.61 14.75
C ARG A 18 -18.49 9.50 13.83
N ASN A 19 -17.57 8.91 13.07
CA ASN A 19 -16.54 9.67 12.36
C ASN A 19 -16.78 9.77 10.85
N GLY A 20 -17.65 8.91 10.30
CA GLY A 20 -17.90 8.79 8.86
C GLY A 20 -16.83 7.97 8.14
N CYS A 21 -16.82 8.03 6.81
CA CYS A 21 -15.81 7.36 5.96
C CYS A 21 -15.47 8.15 4.70
N ASN A 22 -15.71 9.46 4.75
CA ASN A 22 -15.40 10.40 3.70
C ASN A 22 -14.04 11.03 4.01
N PHE A 23 -13.10 10.91 3.09
CA PHE A 23 -11.76 11.49 3.18
C PHE A 23 -11.60 12.57 2.11
N PRO A 24 -10.74 13.58 2.29
CA PRO A 24 -10.55 14.66 1.32
C PRO A 24 -10.40 14.15 -0.13
N GLY A 25 -11.21 14.67 -1.05
CA GLY A 25 -11.15 14.30 -2.47
C GLY A 25 -11.86 12.99 -2.86
N TYR A 26 -12.49 12.25 -1.93
CA TYR A 26 -13.17 10.98 -2.25
C TYR A 26 -14.25 11.08 -3.33
N ASP A 27 -14.90 12.24 -3.41
CA ASP A 27 -15.98 12.58 -4.32
C ASP A 27 -15.51 13.46 -5.49
N TYR A 28 -14.20 13.76 -5.56
CA TYR A 28 -13.65 14.52 -6.67
C TYR A 28 -13.90 13.78 -7.98
N ARG A 29 -14.47 14.52 -8.93
CA ARG A 29 -14.76 14.06 -10.29
C ARG A 29 -14.19 15.10 -11.25
N VAL A 30 -13.11 14.70 -11.92
CA VAL A 30 -12.53 15.48 -13.00
C VAL A 30 -13.56 15.66 -14.12
N GLN A 31 -13.88 16.91 -14.47
CA GLN A 31 -14.77 17.24 -15.58
C GLN A 31 -14.13 16.95 -16.94
N ASP A 32 -12.89 17.39 -17.15
CA ASP A 32 -12.10 17.12 -18.36
C ASP A 32 -10.98 16.12 -18.06
N ARG A 33 -11.29 14.83 -18.20
CA ARG A 33 -10.33 13.73 -17.95
C ARG A 33 -9.12 13.76 -18.87
N LYS A 34 -9.17 14.46 -20.00
CA LYS A 34 -8.04 14.53 -20.93
C LYS A 34 -7.06 15.62 -20.51
N ASN A 35 -7.56 16.75 -20.04
CA ASN A 35 -6.72 17.92 -19.76
C ASN A 35 -6.56 18.25 -18.26
N TRP A 36 -7.13 17.47 -17.33
CA TRP A 36 -7.05 17.77 -15.89
C TRP A 36 -5.64 17.96 -15.34
N MET A 37 -4.64 17.27 -15.89
CA MET A 37 -3.25 17.46 -15.45
C MET A 37 -2.71 18.86 -15.78
N SER A 38 -3.22 19.51 -16.84
CA SER A 38 -2.80 20.86 -17.20
C SER A 38 -3.18 21.91 -16.14
N THR A 39 -4.14 21.60 -15.27
CA THR A 39 -4.56 22.50 -14.19
C THR A 39 -3.76 22.32 -12.89
N LEU A 40 -2.86 21.33 -12.83
CA LEU A 40 -2.20 20.91 -11.59
C LEU A 40 -0.81 21.53 -11.37
N ALA A 41 -0.25 22.27 -12.34
CA ALA A 41 1.10 22.85 -12.24
C ALA A 41 2.14 21.79 -11.76
N PRO A 42 2.39 20.73 -12.55
CA PRO A 42 3.23 19.59 -12.16
C PRO A 42 4.65 19.95 -11.73
N GLU A 43 5.13 21.13 -12.10
CA GLU A 43 6.39 21.74 -11.67
C GLU A 43 6.39 22.25 -10.21
N ARG A 44 5.23 22.31 -9.55
CA ARG A 44 5.08 22.75 -8.15
C ARG A 44 4.65 21.63 -7.22
N LEU A 45 4.09 20.56 -7.77
CA LEU A 45 3.62 19.41 -7.01
C LEU A 45 4.75 18.41 -6.82
N HIS A 46 5.09 18.13 -5.56
CA HIS A 46 6.11 17.15 -5.20
C HIS A 46 5.47 15.76 -5.07
N ALA A 47 6.24 14.71 -5.32
CA ALA A 47 5.75 13.33 -5.28
C ALA A 47 5.13 12.95 -3.93
N ASN A 48 5.61 13.53 -2.82
CA ASN A 48 5.04 13.33 -1.49
C ASN A 48 3.73 14.09 -1.20
N GLN A 49 3.23 14.90 -2.12
CA GLN A 49 2.02 15.73 -1.93
C GLN A 49 0.77 15.15 -2.60
N ILE A 50 0.84 13.94 -3.18
CA ILE A 50 -0.19 13.51 -4.12
C ILE A 50 -0.70 12.10 -3.87
N VAL A 51 -2.03 12.01 -3.76
CA VAL A 51 -2.81 10.80 -4.03
C VAL A 51 -3.10 10.76 -5.54
N TRP A 52 -2.14 10.27 -6.33
CA TRP A 52 -2.14 10.42 -7.79
C TRP A 52 -2.56 9.11 -8.51
N PRO A 53 -3.40 9.15 -9.57
CA PRO A 53 -3.84 7.96 -10.31
C PRO A 53 -2.80 7.39 -11.30
N GLU A 54 -1.63 8.01 -11.43
CA GLU A 54 -0.68 7.73 -12.54
C GLU A 54 0.61 7.01 -12.09
N ILE A 55 1.05 7.12 -10.83
CA ILE A 55 2.23 6.39 -10.35
C ILE A 55 1.80 5.02 -9.84
N ILE A 56 2.44 3.98 -10.36
CA ILE A 56 2.22 2.58 -9.97
C ILE A 56 3.41 2.16 -9.12
N ILE A 57 3.14 1.76 -7.88
CA ILE A 57 4.10 1.00 -7.06
C ILE A 57 3.84 -0.47 -7.31
N LEU A 58 4.75 -1.13 -8.02
CA LEU A 58 4.66 -2.53 -8.39
C LEU A 58 5.63 -3.34 -7.53
N GLU A 59 5.12 -3.98 -6.49
CA GLU A 59 5.89 -4.93 -5.68
C GLU A 59 5.83 -6.31 -6.32
N ILE A 60 6.99 -6.84 -6.69
CA ILE A 60 7.12 -8.19 -7.22
C ILE A 60 7.98 -9.00 -6.26
N SER A 61 7.39 -10.08 -5.76
CA SER A 61 8.06 -11.04 -4.88
C SER A 61 7.66 -12.45 -5.27
N ARG A 62 8.45 -13.42 -4.83
CA ARG A 62 8.16 -14.85 -5.03
C ARG A 62 7.39 -15.40 -3.85
N GLU A 63 6.43 -16.28 -4.15
CA GLU A 63 5.75 -17.08 -3.14
C GLU A 63 6.74 -17.94 -2.34
N PHE A 64 6.35 -18.28 -1.11
CA PHE A 64 7.19 -19.07 -0.22
C PHE A 64 7.57 -20.42 -0.84
N GLY A 65 8.85 -20.75 -0.82
CA GLY A 65 9.39 -22.01 -1.33
C GLY A 65 9.72 -22.01 -2.82
N GLN A 66 9.44 -20.93 -3.55
CA GLN A 66 9.81 -20.80 -4.96
C GLN A 66 11.19 -20.15 -5.12
N GLN A 67 11.93 -20.59 -6.15
CA GLN A 67 13.17 -19.95 -6.59
C GLN A 67 12.86 -18.74 -7.46
N ASP A 68 13.81 -17.81 -7.52
CA ASP A 68 13.78 -16.71 -8.48
C ASP A 68 13.96 -17.23 -9.91
N PRO A 69 13.19 -16.72 -10.89
CA PRO A 69 13.46 -17.02 -12.29
C PRO A 69 14.83 -16.47 -12.70
N SER A 70 15.52 -17.16 -13.62
CA SER A 70 16.81 -16.69 -14.16
C SER A 70 16.64 -15.34 -14.84
N ASP A 71 17.58 -14.42 -14.58
CA ASP A 71 17.66 -13.09 -15.21
C ASP A 71 16.34 -12.28 -15.14
N PHE A 72 15.53 -12.51 -14.11
CA PHE A 72 14.21 -11.89 -13.99
C PHE A 72 14.29 -10.37 -13.80
N ASP A 73 15.34 -9.88 -13.15
CA ASP A 73 15.65 -8.45 -13.08
C ASP A 73 15.77 -7.82 -14.47
N ARG A 74 16.54 -8.45 -15.37
CA ARG A 74 16.69 -7.99 -16.76
C ARG A 74 15.39 -8.05 -17.54
N TYR A 75 14.58 -9.09 -17.29
CA TYR A 75 13.25 -9.18 -17.88
C TYR A 75 12.36 -8.01 -17.45
N LEU A 76 12.31 -7.69 -16.15
CA LEU A 76 11.54 -6.56 -15.64
C LEU A 76 12.04 -5.23 -16.22
N GLU A 77 13.36 -5.04 -16.30
CA GLU A 77 13.96 -3.85 -16.91
C GLU A 77 13.61 -3.73 -18.40
N ALA A 78 13.61 -4.83 -19.15
CA ALA A 78 13.30 -4.83 -20.57
C ALA A 78 11.80 -4.55 -20.85
N GLU A 79 10.91 -5.17 -20.07
CA GLU A 79 9.45 -5.05 -20.28
C GLU A 79 8.89 -3.71 -19.78
N LEU A 80 9.39 -3.21 -18.65
CA LEU A 80 8.90 -1.96 -18.07
C LEU A 80 9.69 -0.74 -18.59
N GLY A 81 10.96 -0.93 -18.96
CA GLY A 81 11.77 -0.01 -19.75
C GLY A 81 11.68 1.45 -19.32
N GLU A 82 11.28 2.31 -20.27
CA GLU A 82 11.21 3.76 -20.09
C GLU A 82 10.17 4.23 -19.07
N PHE A 83 9.25 3.36 -18.64
CA PHE A 83 8.27 3.69 -17.62
C PHE A 83 8.84 3.62 -16.20
N LEU A 84 10.02 3.03 -16.01
CA LEU A 84 10.63 2.84 -14.69
C LEU A 84 11.15 4.15 -14.09
N ILE A 85 10.62 4.49 -12.91
CA ILE A 85 11.18 5.49 -12.01
C ILE A 85 12.35 4.81 -11.29
N HIS A 86 13.57 5.25 -11.60
CA HIS A 86 14.78 4.67 -11.01
C HIS A 86 14.84 4.95 -9.51
N GLN A 87 15.53 4.08 -8.79
CA GLN A 87 15.77 4.25 -7.36
C GLN A 87 16.49 5.58 -7.09
N ASP A 88 15.90 6.39 -6.22
CA ASP A 88 16.45 7.68 -5.80
C ASP A 88 15.95 8.02 -4.39
N ASP A 89 16.87 8.24 -3.46
CA ASP A 89 16.54 8.60 -2.07
C ASP A 89 15.81 9.95 -1.97
N ASN A 90 15.93 10.79 -3.00
CA ASN A 90 15.27 12.08 -3.09
C ASN A 90 13.98 12.04 -3.93
N VAL A 91 13.47 10.86 -4.32
CA VAL A 91 12.28 10.74 -5.20
C VAL A 91 11.07 11.51 -4.66
N PHE A 92 10.89 11.50 -3.33
CA PHE A 92 9.74 12.12 -2.66
C PHE A 92 9.76 13.65 -2.74
N ASN A 93 10.94 14.24 -2.94
CA ASN A 93 11.15 15.67 -3.10
C ASN A 93 11.28 16.08 -4.57
N LYS A 94 11.14 15.15 -5.52
CA LYS A 94 11.03 15.50 -6.92
C LYS A 94 9.63 15.99 -7.22
N THR A 95 9.55 16.97 -8.09
CA THR A 95 8.31 17.41 -8.68
C THR A 95 7.77 16.33 -9.62
N ILE A 96 6.47 16.34 -9.88
CA ILE A 96 5.87 15.43 -10.86
C ILE A 96 6.49 15.65 -12.23
N ALA A 97 6.73 16.89 -12.63
CA ALA A 97 7.39 17.20 -13.90
C ALA A 97 8.75 16.50 -14.06
N GLU A 98 9.50 16.29 -12.98
CA GLU A 98 10.78 15.56 -12.99
C GLU A 98 10.63 14.04 -13.06
N LEU A 99 9.49 13.50 -12.60
CA LEU A 99 9.21 12.07 -12.65
C LEU A 99 8.62 11.64 -14.00
N LEU A 100 7.82 12.48 -14.65
CA LEU A 100 7.25 12.15 -15.96
C LEU A 100 8.35 12.15 -17.06
N PRO A 101 8.27 11.30 -18.08
CA PRO A 101 7.16 10.40 -18.41
C PRO A 101 7.21 9.03 -17.70
N LYS A 102 8.12 8.81 -16.74
CA LYS A 102 8.14 7.57 -15.96
C LYS A 102 6.92 7.49 -15.03
N ARG A 103 6.50 6.27 -14.69
CA ARG A 103 5.26 5.98 -13.94
C ARG A 103 5.40 4.84 -12.93
N ILE A 104 6.38 3.95 -13.09
CA ILE A 104 6.42 2.68 -12.35
C ILE A 104 7.60 2.68 -11.39
N ILE A 105 7.32 2.60 -10.10
CA ILE A 105 8.29 2.23 -9.07
C ILE A 105 8.20 0.71 -8.93
N CYS A 106 9.12 -0.01 -9.58
CA CYS A 106 9.15 -1.47 -9.53
C CYS A 106 10.05 -1.94 -8.40
N ILE A 107 9.45 -2.50 -7.34
CA ILE A 107 10.14 -3.03 -6.18
C ILE A 107 10.33 -4.53 -6.40
N TRP A 108 11.57 -4.95 -6.68
CA TRP A 108 11.93 -6.35 -6.86
C TRP A 108 12.50 -6.92 -5.57
N LYS A 109 11.88 -8.00 -5.08
CA LYS A 109 12.28 -8.71 -3.87
C LYS A 109 12.78 -10.13 -4.19
N PRO A 110 14.05 -10.27 -4.61
CA PRO A 110 14.64 -11.58 -4.89
C PRO A 110 14.77 -12.42 -3.61
N ARG A 111 14.75 -13.75 -3.76
CA ARG A 111 15.00 -14.72 -2.68
C ARG A 111 16.45 -15.19 -2.66
N ASN A 112 16.96 -15.57 -3.81
CA ASN A 112 18.25 -16.23 -4.00
C ASN A 112 19.14 -15.53 -5.04
N SER A 113 18.59 -14.56 -5.77
CA SER A 113 19.32 -13.68 -6.68
C SER A 113 19.85 -12.44 -5.94
N PRO A 114 20.85 -11.72 -6.50
CA PRO A 114 21.31 -10.46 -5.94
C PRO A 114 20.20 -9.41 -5.85
N GLU A 115 20.25 -8.59 -4.80
CA GLU A 115 19.36 -7.43 -4.66
C GLU A 115 19.59 -6.40 -5.79
N PRO A 116 18.55 -5.63 -6.18
CA PRO A 116 18.70 -4.52 -7.09
C PRO A 116 19.82 -3.56 -6.70
N ARG A 117 20.54 -3.04 -7.70
CA ARG A 117 21.64 -2.10 -7.51
C ARG A 117 21.09 -0.73 -7.09
N GLN A 118 21.75 -0.08 -6.13
CA GLN A 118 21.43 1.29 -5.73
C GLN A 118 21.50 2.24 -6.94
N GLY A 119 20.50 3.11 -7.09
CA GLY A 119 20.38 4.02 -8.24
C GLY A 119 19.92 3.35 -9.54
N GLY A 120 19.69 2.03 -9.52
CA GLY A 120 19.24 1.26 -10.66
C GLY A 120 17.76 1.49 -11.01
N PRO A 121 17.30 0.88 -12.11
CA PRO A 121 15.92 1.01 -12.57
C PRO A 121 14.91 0.25 -11.69
N LEU A 122 15.35 -0.79 -10.97
CA LEU A 122 14.55 -1.53 -9.99
C LEU A 122 14.88 -1.08 -8.57
N TRP A 123 13.88 -1.00 -7.72
CA TRP A 123 14.00 -0.65 -6.32
C TRP A 123 14.21 -1.92 -5.48
N SER A 124 15.18 -1.88 -4.56
CA SER A 124 15.31 -2.94 -3.55
C SER A 124 14.13 -2.93 -2.58
N SER A 125 13.78 -4.12 -2.10
CA SER A 125 12.73 -4.31 -1.09
C SER A 125 13.01 -3.56 0.22
N CYS A 126 14.24 -3.13 0.48
CA CYS A 126 14.59 -2.36 1.68
C CYS A 126 13.88 -0.99 1.75
N TYR A 127 13.40 -0.47 0.62
CA TYR A 127 12.63 0.78 0.53
C TYR A 127 11.15 0.61 0.88
N LEU A 128 10.65 -0.63 0.99
CA LEU A 128 9.28 -0.93 1.36
C LEU A 128 9.25 -1.47 2.78
N LYS A 129 8.79 -0.65 3.72
CA LYS A 129 8.54 -1.07 5.10
C LYS A 129 7.08 -1.47 5.21
N GLY A 130 6.85 -2.75 5.44
CA GLY A 130 5.52 -3.30 5.67
C GLY A 130 5.47 -3.99 7.02
N ASP A 131 4.30 -3.94 7.64
CA ASP A 131 3.99 -4.74 8.82
C ASP A 131 2.74 -5.57 8.58
N TRP A 132 2.76 -6.76 9.19
CA TRP A 132 1.72 -7.76 9.05
C TRP A 132 1.35 -8.27 10.43
N THR A 133 0.17 -7.89 10.90
CA THR A 133 -0.43 -8.52 12.07
C THR A 133 -1.12 -9.82 11.67
N ASN A 134 -0.69 -10.94 12.28
CA ASN A 134 -1.34 -12.24 12.19
C ASN A 134 -2.55 -12.32 13.12
N THR A 135 -3.71 -11.87 12.67
CA THR A 135 -4.97 -11.91 13.45
C THR A 135 -6.19 -12.07 12.54
N ASP A 136 -7.21 -12.78 13.02
CA ASP A 136 -8.52 -12.90 12.37
C ASP A 136 -9.55 -11.87 12.88
N LEU A 137 -9.12 -11.00 13.81
CA LEU A 137 -9.93 -10.03 14.52
C LEU A 137 -9.84 -8.65 13.85
N PRO A 138 -10.97 -8.07 13.37
CA PRO A 138 -10.93 -6.90 12.49
C PRO A 138 -10.54 -5.60 13.20
N GLU A 139 -11.02 -5.35 14.43
CA GLU A 139 -10.65 -4.16 15.21
C GLU A 139 -9.19 -4.24 15.63
N THR A 140 -8.73 -5.42 16.07
CA THR A 140 -7.32 -5.64 16.39
C THR A 140 -6.41 -5.36 15.19
N LYS A 141 -6.78 -5.84 14.00
CA LYS A 141 -6.04 -5.54 12.77
C LYS A 141 -6.04 -4.04 12.45
N PHE A 142 -7.20 -3.39 12.57
CA PHE A 142 -7.39 -1.96 12.32
C PHE A 142 -6.48 -1.11 13.22
N GLU A 143 -6.52 -1.33 14.53
CA GLU A 143 -5.75 -0.56 15.50
C GLU A 143 -4.24 -0.82 15.40
N ASN A 144 -3.82 -2.07 15.15
CA ASN A 144 -2.41 -2.36 14.92
C ASN A 144 -1.88 -1.69 13.66
N ASN A 145 -2.66 -1.68 12.58
CA ASN A 145 -2.29 -0.96 11.36
C ASN A 145 -2.18 0.56 11.61
N MET A 146 -3.11 1.15 12.38
CA MET A 146 -3.05 2.56 12.79
C MET A 146 -1.80 2.86 13.62
N GLN A 147 -1.52 2.02 14.61
CA GLN A 147 -0.34 2.16 15.46
C GLN A 147 0.93 2.05 14.62
N HIS A 148 1.00 1.09 13.70
CA HIS A 148 2.15 0.96 12.81
C HIS A 148 2.39 2.23 11.99
N LEU A 149 1.36 2.78 11.35
CA LEU A 149 1.49 4.00 10.56
C LEU A 149 1.86 5.22 11.43
N SER A 150 1.32 5.32 12.64
CA SER A 150 1.61 6.40 13.57
C SER A 150 3.07 6.47 14.05
N ASN A 151 3.78 5.33 14.01
CA ASN A 151 5.18 5.24 14.41
C ASN A 151 6.16 5.67 13.32
N GLN A 152 5.68 5.97 12.11
CA GLN A 152 6.53 6.32 10.98
C GLN A 152 6.87 7.81 10.98
N PRO A 153 8.06 8.20 10.45
CA PRO A 153 8.42 9.61 10.29
C PRO A 153 7.35 10.39 9.51
N PRO A 154 7.25 11.72 9.63
CA PRO A 154 6.37 12.51 8.77
C PRO A 154 6.83 12.44 7.30
N VAL A 155 5.89 12.54 6.36
CA VAL A 155 6.13 12.39 4.91
C VAL A 155 7.26 13.26 4.37
N THR A 156 7.41 14.47 4.92
CA THR A 156 8.46 15.43 4.55
C THR A 156 9.88 14.95 4.86
N SER A 157 10.04 13.87 5.63
CA SER A 157 11.32 13.27 6.00
C SER A 157 11.46 11.79 5.61
N ARG A 158 10.45 11.21 4.95
CA ARG A 158 10.47 9.79 4.57
C ARG A 158 11.39 9.59 3.36
N ILE A 159 12.18 8.52 3.43
CA ILE A 159 12.92 7.96 2.29
C ILE A 159 12.44 6.55 1.92
N PHE A 160 11.43 6.05 2.64
CA PHE A 160 10.86 4.72 2.47
C PHE A 160 9.35 4.80 2.25
N PHE A 161 8.80 3.82 1.54
CA PHE A 161 7.38 3.54 1.47
C PHE A 161 6.97 2.76 2.72
N TYR A 162 5.87 3.20 3.36
CA TYR A 162 5.28 2.49 4.49
C TYR A 162 3.93 1.95 4.08
N LYS A 163 3.74 0.64 4.23
CA LYS A 163 2.49 -0.04 3.89
C LYS A 163 1.97 -0.84 5.07
N VAL A 164 0.65 -0.97 5.11
CA VAL A 164 -0.05 -1.90 5.99
C VAL A 164 -1.00 -2.74 5.15
N GLU A 165 -1.15 -4.01 5.50
CA GLU A 165 -2.12 -4.88 4.84
C GLU A 165 -3.44 -4.81 5.59
N ASN A 166 -4.50 -4.35 4.93
CA ASN A 166 -5.84 -4.29 5.54
C ASN A 166 -6.65 -5.57 5.27
N THR A 167 -6.02 -6.72 5.50
CA THR A 167 -6.60 -8.06 5.39
C THR A 167 -6.39 -8.81 6.70
N VAL A 168 -7.35 -9.66 7.06
CA VAL A 168 -7.27 -10.49 8.27
C VAL A 168 -6.75 -11.88 7.91
N THR A 169 -5.99 -12.48 8.83
CA THR A 169 -5.37 -13.79 8.65
C THR A 169 -6.11 -14.83 9.47
N ALA A 170 -6.56 -15.90 8.82
CA ALA A 170 -7.12 -17.07 9.49
C ALA A 170 -6.18 -17.57 10.59
N GLN A 171 -6.65 -17.62 11.83
CA GLN A 171 -5.94 -18.33 12.88
C GLN A 171 -6.20 -19.83 12.71
N ALA A 172 -5.13 -20.61 12.51
CA ALA A 172 -5.25 -22.05 12.34
C ALA A 172 -5.67 -22.70 13.67
N ASN A 173 -6.91 -23.16 13.73
CA ASN A 173 -7.29 -24.33 14.53
C ASN A 173 -7.46 -25.53 13.59
N ALA A 174 -7.19 -26.74 14.09
CA ALA A 174 -6.92 -27.97 13.34
C ALA A 174 -7.98 -28.41 12.31
N ILE A 175 -9.15 -27.74 12.27
CA ILE A 175 -10.29 -28.04 11.39
C ILE A 175 -10.22 -27.23 10.07
N ASN A 176 -9.45 -26.14 10.01
CA ASN A 176 -9.48 -25.17 8.89
C ASN A 176 -8.54 -25.47 7.71
N LEU A 177 -7.75 -26.55 7.76
CA LEU A 177 -6.77 -26.84 6.70
C LEU A 177 -7.38 -27.35 5.38
N LEU A 178 -8.67 -27.72 5.35
CA LEU A 178 -9.34 -28.30 4.18
C LEU A 178 -10.12 -27.30 3.30
N PHE A 179 -10.25 -26.03 3.71
CA PHE A 179 -11.11 -25.05 3.00
C PHE A 179 -10.44 -23.67 2.80
N SER A 180 -9.15 -23.61 2.50
CA SER A 180 -8.35 -22.38 2.67
C SER A 180 -8.77 -21.16 1.81
N THR A 181 -9.33 -21.31 0.61
CA THR A 181 -9.60 -20.17 -0.28
C THR A 181 -10.94 -19.47 0.00
N LEU A 182 -12.04 -20.23 0.07
CA LEU A 182 -13.38 -19.71 0.41
C LEU A 182 -13.41 -19.04 1.79
N TRP A 183 -12.58 -19.52 2.73
CA TRP A 183 -12.51 -18.95 4.06
C TRP A 183 -11.76 -17.62 4.08
N VAL A 184 -10.71 -17.43 3.26
CA VAL A 184 -9.99 -16.15 3.21
C VAL A 184 -10.87 -15.02 2.68
N GLU A 185 -11.69 -15.27 1.65
CA GLU A 185 -12.65 -14.26 1.18
C GLU A 185 -13.67 -13.91 2.26
N GLN A 186 -14.26 -14.91 2.93
CA GLN A 186 -15.22 -14.68 4.02
C GLN A 186 -14.60 -13.98 5.23
N LEU A 187 -13.31 -14.22 5.50
CA LEU A 187 -12.58 -13.51 6.55
C LEU A 187 -12.37 -12.04 6.17
N ASN A 188 -11.96 -11.76 4.93
CA ASN A 188 -11.75 -10.39 4.49
C ASN A 188 -13.03 -9.55 4.45
N LEU A 189 -14.20 -10.16 4.25
CA LEU A 189 -15.50 -9.47 4.41
C LEU A 189 -15.69 -8.86 5.82
N ARG A 190 -14.92 -9.26 6.82
CA ARG A 190 -15.01 -8.72 8.19
C ARG A 190 -14.34 -7.36 8.33
N ILE A 191 -13.34 -7.05 7.52
CA ILE A 191 -12.56 -5.79 7.60
C ILE A 191 -12.76 -4.89 6.39
N GLN A 192 -13.06 -5.47 5.22
CA GLN A 192 -13.27 -4.75 3.97
C GLN A 192 -14.31 -3.60 4.06
N PRO A 193 -15.46 -3.75 4.74
CA PRO A 193 -16.44 -2.66 4.86
C PRO A 193 -15.87 -1.39 5.52
N PHE A 194 -14.81 -1.54 6.33
CA PHE A 194 -14.18 -0.46 7.08
C PHE A 194 -12.95 0.12 6.37
N ALA A 195 -12.62 -0.29 5.15
CA ALA A 195 -11.45 0.23 4.42
C ALA A 195 -11.51 1.76 4.22
N ARG A 196 -12.69 2.31 3.93
CA ARG A 196 -12.86 3.77 3.79
C ARG A 196 -12.75 4.50 5.14
N LEU A 197 -13.28 3.88 6.20
CA LEU A 197 -13.09 4.37 7.57
C LEU A 197 -11.60 4.43 7.91
N PHE A 198 -10.86 3.35 7.61
CA PHE A 198 -9.42 3.27 7.83
C PHE A 198 -8.67 4.41 7.15
N ILE A 199 -8.90 4.63 5.84
CA ILE A 199 -8.26 5.73 5.10
C ILE A 199 -8.58 7.09 5.72
N MET A 200 -9.86 7.33 6.05
CA MET A 200 -10.29 8.58 6.68
C MET A 200 -9.60 8.80 8.03
N GLU A 201 -9.56 7.78 8.89
CA GLU A 201 -8.89 7.86 10.20
C GLU A 201 -7.37 8.06 10.05
N CYS A 202 -6.73 7.46 9.05
CA CYS A 202 -5.31 7.69 8.79
C CYS A 202 -5.05 9.16 8.44
N ILE A 203 -5.86 9.74 7.56
CA ILE A 203 -5.69 11.14 7.13
C ILE A 203 -6.04 12.09 8.29
N SER A 204 -7.15 11.86 9.00
CA SER A 204 -7.60 12.74 10.08
C SER A 204 -6.62 12.80 11.26
N ARG A 205 -5.91 11.69 11.50
CA ARG A 205 -4.88 11.60 12.55
C ARG A 205 -3.47 11.94 12.06
N GLY A 206 -3.29 12.22 10.76
CA GLY A 206 -1.98 12.52 10.16
C GLY A 206 -1.03 11.32 10.06
N TYR A 207 -1.58 10.11 10.01
CA TYR A 207 -0.83 8.86 9.84
C TYR A 207 -0.68 8.48 8.35
N GLY A 208 -1.64 8.87 7.53
CA GLY A 208 -1.64 8.69 6.08
C GLY A 208 -1.44 10.00 5.33
N ASP A 209 -1.00 9.88 4.09
CA ASP A 209 -0.79 10.98 3.13
C ASP A 209 -1.88 10.98 2.06
#